data_AF-A0A8R7U8L2-F1
#
_entry.id   AF-A0A8R7U8L2-F1
#
_cell.length_a   1.000
_cell.length_b   1.000
_cell.length_c   1.000
_cell.angle_alpha   90.00
_cell.angle_beta   90.00
_cell.angle_gamma   90.00
#
_symmetry.space_group_name_H-M   'P 1'
#
loop_
_entity.id
_entity.type
_entity.pdbx_description
1 polymer ?
#
loop_
_entity_poly.entity_id
_entity_poly.type
_entity_poly.pdbx_seq_one_letter_code
_entity_poly.pdbx_strand_id
1 'polypeptide(L)'
;MHTGSRAALQRSLTYILDGDNLRHGLNRDLCFKAKDLAKNIRRVGEVAKLFADAGLICIASLISPYRSERSACRKLLNNSTFIEVFLNVPLEVCEARDPKGLYKLACLQS
;
A
#
# COMPACT_ATOMS: atom_id res chain seq x y z
N MET A 1 -30.81 -12.66 -23.64
CA MET A 1 -29.42 -12.26 -23.97
C MET A 1 -28.68 -11.85 -22.70
N HIS A 2 -28.36 -12.81 -21.84
CA HIS A 2 -27.44 -12.62 -20.71
C HIS A 2 -26.19 -13.42 -21.04
N THR A 3 -25.24 -12.76 -21.70
CA THR A 3 -23.91 -13.29 -21.91
C THR A 3 -23.23 -13.37 -20.54
N GLY A 4 -23.24 -14.58 -19.97
CA GLY A 4 -22.33 -14.95 -18.91
C GLY A 4 -20.91 -14.71 -19.42
N SER A 5 -20.30 -13.63 -18.95
CA SER A 5 -18.88 -13.36 -19.15
C SER A 5 -18.12 -14.46 -18.42
N ARG A 6 -17.76 -15.50 -19.16
CA ARG A 6 -16.63 -16.36 -18.82
C ARG A 6 -15.43 -15.43 -18.73
N ALA A 7 -15.08 -14.99 -17.53
CA ALA A 7 -13.77 -14.44 -17.25
C ALA A 7 -12.77 -15.55 -17.60
N ALA A 8 -12.27 -15.50 -18.84
CA ALA A 8 -11.13 -16.27 -19.26
C ALA A 8 -10.04 -16.09 -18.19
N LEU A 9 -9.29 -17.14 -17.90
CA LEU A 9 -8.07 -17.07 -17.09
C LEU A 9 -7.03 -16.23 -17.86
N GLN A 10 -7.28 -14.93 -17.97
CA GLN A 10 -6.38 -13.96 -18.58
C GLN A 10 -5.27 -13.75 -17.57
N ARG A 11 -4.03 -14.01 -17.94
CA ARG A 11 -2.88 -13.72 -17.08
C ARG A 11 -2.89 -12.22 -16.78
N SER A 12 -3.28 -11.85 -15.57
CA SER A 12 -3.21 -10.47 -15.12
C SER A 12 -1.79 -10.14 -14.69
N LEU A 13 -1.17 -9.17 -15.35
CA LEU A 13 0.11 -8.63 -14.91
C LEU A 13 -0.10 -7.93 -13.56
N THR A 14 0.72 -8.29 -12.58
CA THR A 14 0.59 -7.81 -11.20
C THR A 14 1.93 -7.29 -10.72
N TYR A 15 1.92 -6.22 -9.92
CA TYR A 15 3.14 -5.69 -9.30
C TYR A 15 2.88 -5.26 -7.85
N ILE A 16 3.85 -5.52 -6.98
CA ILE A 16 3.78 -5.19 -5.56
C ILE A 16 4.60 -3.93 -5.27
N LEU A 17 3.93 -2.89 -4.82
CA LEU A 17 4.53 -1.68 -4.25
C LEU A 17 4.71 -1.87 -2.74
N ASP A 18 5.81 -2.51 -2.35
CA ASP A 18 6.15 -2.75 -0.95
C ASP A 18 6.95 -1.59 -0.32
N GLY A 19 6.66 -1.31 0.96
CA GLY A 19 7.30 -0.23 1.70
C GLY A 19 8.82 -0.31 1.78
N ASP A 20 9.41 -1.51 1.87
CA ASP A 20 10.86 -1.67 1.92
C ASP A 20 11.50 -1.35 0.57
N ASN A 21 10.95 -1.90 -0.52
CA ASN A 21 11.44 -1.67 -1.88
C ASN A 21 11.38 -0.18 -2.25
N LEU A 22 10.29 0.48 -1.88
CA LEU A 22 10.11 1.90 -2.11
C LEU A 22 11.11 2.74 -1.31
N ARG A 23 11.40 2.36 -0.06
CA ARG A 23 12.33 3.09 0.82
C ARG A 23 13.80 2.91 0.44
N HIS A 24 14.17 1.87 -0.32
CA HIS A 24 15.51 1.78 -0.90
C HIS A 24 15.70 2.69 -2.12
N GLY A 25 14.63 3.02 -2.85
CA GLY A 25 14.65 3.79 -4.08
C GLY A 25 13.84 5.09 -4.00
N LEU A 26 12.61 5.03 -4.53
CA LEU A 26 11.73 6.19 -4.75
C LEU A 26 11.52 7.08 -3.51
N ASN A 27 11.51 6.47 -2.33
CA ASN A 27 11.18 7.11 -1.05
C ASN A 27 12.35 7.09 -0.07
N ARG A 28 13.59 6.91 -0.55
CA ARG A 28 14.80 6.87 0.31
C ARG A 28 15.09 8.15 1.08
N ASP A 29 14.57 9.28 0.59
CA ASP A 29 14.70 10.61 1.20
C ASP A 29 13.68 10.88 2.31
N LEU A 30 12.71 9.97 2.52
CA LEU A 30 11.59 10.18 3.44
C LEU A 30 11.83 9.50 4.80
N CYS A 31 11.79 10.29 5.87
CA CYS A 31 11.85 9.79 7.24
C CYS A 31 10.49 9.26 7.74
N PHE A 32 10.40 8.92 9.02
CA PHE A 32 9.18 8.42 9.68
C PHE A 32 8.36 9.53 10.37
N LYS A 33 8.54 10.79 9.97
CA LYS A 33 7.76 11.92 10.48
C LYS A 33 6.40 12.00 9.78
N ALA A 34 5.37 12.53 10.44
CA ALA A 34 4.01 12.61 9.90
C ALA A 34 3.94 13.19 8.47
N LYS A 35 4.67 14.29 8.20
CA LYS A 35 4.73 14.90 6.85
C LYS A 35 5.35 13.97 5.80
N ASP A 36 6.35 13.18 6.18
CA ASP A 36 7.03 12.26 5.28
C ASP A 36 6.21 10.99 5.05
N LEU A 37 5.45 10.53 6.06
CA LEU A 37 4.45 9.47 5.90
C LEU A 37 3.37 9.86 4.89
N ALA A 38 2.86 11.09 4.96
CA ALA A 38 1.89 11.59 3.98
C ALA A 38 2.48 11.65 2.56
N LYS A 39 3.72 12.14 2.41
CA LYS A 39 4.42 12.16 1.11
C LYS A 39 4.66 10.76 0.57
N ASN A 40 5.01 9.80 1.42
CA ASN A 40 5.22 8.40 1.04
C ASN A 40 3.94 7.83 0.42
N ILE A 41 2.80 7.97 1.09
CA ILE A 41 1.52 7.48 0.56
C ILE A 41 1.11 8.20 -0.73
N ARG A 42 1.32 9.53 -0.80
CA ARG A 42 1.06 10.29 -2.04
C ARG A 42 1.88 9.76 -3.22
N ARG A 43 3.19 9.59 -3.07
CA ARG A 43 4.08 9.09 -4.15
C ARG A 43 3.66 7.70 -4.62
N VAL A 44 3.31 6.81 -3.69
CA VAL A 44 2.84 5.46 -4.03
C VAL A 44 1.49 5.54 -4.76
N GLY A 45 0.57 6.39 -4.31
CA GLY A 45 -0.71 6.59 -5.00
C GLY A 45 -0.56 6.97 -6.47
N GLU A 46 0.38 7.88 -6.79
CA GLU A 46 0.68 8.27 -8.17
C GLU A 46 1.28 7.12 -8.99
N VAL A 47 2.20 6.33 -8.41
CA VAL A 47 2.79 5.17 -9.11
C VAL A 47 1.76 4.06 -9.32
N ALA A 48 0.91 3.80 -8.32
CA ALA A 48 -0.17 2.83 -8.42
C ALA A 48 -1.17 3.22 -9.52
N LYS A 49 -1.45 4.53 -9.66
CA LYS A 49 -2.24 5.06 -10.78
C LYS A 49 -1.59 4.77 -12.12
N LEU A 50 -0.29 5.08 -12.29
CA LEU A 50 0.41 4.78 -13.55
C LEU A 50 0.39 3.28 -13.89
N PHE A 51 0.52 2.40 -12.90
CA PHE A 51 0.42 0.95 -13.11
C PHE A 51 -0.99 0.50 -13.46
N ALA A 52 -2.02 1.04 -12.81
CA ALA A 52 -3.40 0.76 -13.15
C ALA A 52 -3.73 1.25 -14.57
N ASP A 53 -3.28 2.45 -14.94
CA ASP A 53 -3.44 3.03 -16.27
C ASP A 53 -2.72 2.18 -17.35
N ALA A 54 -1.61 1.54 -16.98
CA ALA A 54 -0.89 0.58 -17.84
C ALA A 54 -1.52 -0.82 -17.90
N GLY A 55 -2.65 -1.06 -17.20
CA GLY A 55 -3.37 -2.33 -17.20
C GLY A 55 -2.87 -3.37 -16.20
N LEU A 56 -2.04 -2.99 -15.22
CA LEU A 56 -1.56 -3.88 -14.17
C LEU A 56 -2.50 -3.86 -12.96
N ILE A 57 -2.57 -5.00 -12.27
CA ILE A 57 -3.07 -5.06 -10.90
C ILE A 57 -1.93 -4.61 -9.97
N CYS A 58 -2.09 -3.46 -9.33
CA CYS A 58 -1.12 -2.97 -8.36
C CYS A 58 -1.55 -3.30 -6.93
N ILE A 59 -0.67 -3.93 -6.15
CA ILE A 59 -0.87 -4.21 -4.73
C ILE A 59 0.11 -3.36 -3.93
N ALA A 60 -0.41 -2.40 -3.14
CA ALA A 60 0.41 -1.57 -2.28
C ALA A 60 0.38 -2.07 -0.82
N SER A 61 1.47 -2.66 -0.33
CA SER A 61 1.62 -3.16 1.04
C SER A 61 2.30 -2.13 1.94
N LEU A 62 1.52 -1.18 2.45
CA LEU A 62 2.05 -0.02 3.19
C LEU A 62 1.29 0.23 4.49
N ILE A 63 2.03 0.61 5.53
CA ILE A 63 1.45 1.23 6.72
C ILE A 63 0.95 2.63 6.31
N SER A 64 -0.37 2.80 6.29
CA SER A 64 -1.06 4.03 5.86
C SER A 64 -1.98 4.55 6.98
N PRO A 65 -1.41 5.13 8.05
CA PRO A 65 -2.16 5.34 9.30
C PRO A 65 -3.25 6.41 9.16
N TYR A 66 -3.03 7.42 8.32
CA TYR A 66 -3.93 8.56 8.19
C TYR A 66 -5.02 8.33 7.14
N ARG A 67 -6.28 8.49 7.56
CA ARG A 67 -7.46 8.33 6.68
C ARG A 67 -7.50 9.35 5.55
N SER A 68 -6.99 10.56 5.78
CA SER A 68 -6.84 11.61 4.76
C SER A 68 -6.08 11.11 3.55
N GLU A 69 -4.97 10.41 3.79
CA GLU A 69 -4.05 9.98 2.74
C GLU A 69 -4.63 8.80 1.95
N ARG A 70 -5.28 7.85 2.65
CA ARG A 70 -6.03 6.76 1.99
C ARG A 70 -7.17 7.31 1.13
N SER A 71 -7.86 8.33 1.63
CA SER A 71 -8.95 9.01 0.91
C SER A 71 -8.44 9.79 -0.30
N ALA A 72 -7.25 10.40 -0.21
CA ALA A 72 -6.60 11.05 -1.34
C ALA A 72 -6.23 10.05 -2.44
N CYS A 73 -5.62 8.90 -2.08
CA CYS A 73 -5.35 7.82 -3.04
C CYS A 73 -6.63 7.30 -3.72
N ARG A 74 -7.71 7.10 -2.95
CA ARG A 74 -9.02 6.71 -3.50
C ARG A 74 -9.58 7.73 -4.49
N LYS A 75 -9.32 9.02 -4.31
CA LYS A 75 -9.76 10.08 -5.24
C LYS A 75 -8.88 10.19 -6.49
N LEU A 76 -7.60 9.79 -6.40
CA LEU A 76 -6.67 9.78 -7.54
C LEU A 76 -7.01 8.68 -8.55
N LEU A 77 -7.56 7.57 -8.06
CA LEU A 77 -7.99 6.41 -8.83
C LEU A 77 -9.53 6.45 -9.00
N ASN A 78 -10.05 5.87 -10.07
CA ASN A 78 -11.50 5.75 -10.20
C ASN A 78 -12.03 4.77 -9.14
N ASN A 79 -13.24 5.00 -8.59
CA ASN A 79 -13.80 4.15 -7.54
C ASN A 79 -13.93 2.66 -7.94
N SER A 80 -13.96 2.36 -9.24
CA SER A 80 -14.00 0.99 -9.78
C SER A 80 -12.63 0.29 -9.82
N THR A 81 -11.52 1.00 -9.60
CA THR A 81 -10.15 0.45 -9.69
C THR A 81 -9.38 0.50 -8.38
N PHE A 82 -9.97 1.03 -7.31
CA PHE A 82 -9.34 1.12 -5.98
C PHE A 82 -10.07 0.30 -4.93
N ILE A 83 -9.35 -0.65 -4.33
CA ILE A 83 -9.82 -1.50 -3.23
C ILE A 83 -8.95 -1.23 -2.01
N GLU A 84 -9.59 -0.88 -0.89
CA GLU A 84 -8.91 -0.70 0.40
C GLU A 84 -9.11 -1.95 1.25
N VAL A 85 -8.01 -2.57 1.66
CA VAL A 85 -8.02 -3.74 2.53
C VAL A 85 -7.48 -3.34 3.89
N PHE A 86 -8.34 -3.34 4.92
CA PHE A 86 -7.92 -3.07 6.29
C PHE A 86 -7.52 -4.37 6.99
N LEU A 87 -6.22 -4.54 7.22
CA LEU A 87 -5.68 -5.65 7.99
C LEU A 87 -5.83 -5.37 9.49
N ASN A 88 -6.98 -5.74 10.04
CA ASN A 88 -7.28 -5.57 11.47
C ASN A 88 -6.69 -6.71 12.29
N VAL A 89 -5.38 -6.64 12.56
CA VAL A 89 -4.66 -7.60 13.39
C VAL A 89 -4.39 -6.96 14.76
N PRO A 90 -4.67 -7.65 15.88
CA PRO A 90 -4.35 -7.12 17.22
C PRO A 90 -2.86 -6.75 17.37
N LEU A 91 -2.59 -5.68 18.11
CA LEU A 91 -1.23 -5.15 18.29
C LEU A 91 -0.31 -6.21 18.91
N GLU A 92 -0.82 -6.95 19.89
CA GLU A 92 -0.09 -7.98 20.63
C GLU A 92 0.37 -9.11 19.70
N VAL A 93 -0.43 -9.43 18.67
CA VAL A 93 -0.07 -10.43 17.65
C VAL A 93 1.02 -9.89 16.72
N CYS A 94 0.96 -8.61 16.36
CA CYS A 94 2.00 -7.95 15.56
C CYS A 94 3.34 -7.89 16.31
N GLU A 95 3.30 -7.51 17.59
CA GLU A 95 4.46 -7.45 18.49
C GLU A 95 5.06 -8.83 18.75
N ALA A 96 4.22 -9.86 18.97
CA ALA A 96 4.72 -11.21 19.17
C ALA A 96 5.39 -11.80 17.92
N ARG A 97 4.94 -11.42 16.72
CA ARG A 97 5.51 -11.90 15.45
C ARG A 97 6.81 -11.20 15.08
N ASP A 98 6.89 -9.88 15.31
CA ASP A 98 8.01 -8.97 15.05
C ASP A 98 9.10 -9.48 14.08
N PRO A 99 8.77 -9.75 12.80
CA PRO A 99 9.67 -10.45 11.87
C PRO A 99 10.94 -9.66 11.54
N LYS A 100 10.96 -8.36 11.84
CA LYS A 100 12.07 -7.44 11.60
C LYS A 100 12.71 -6.91 12.88
N GLY A 101 12.25 -7.31 14.06
CA GLY A 101 12.74 -6.79 15.34
C GLY A 101 12.39 -5.32 15.60
N LEU A 102 11.48 -4.72 14.83
CA LEU A 102 11.19 -3.29 14.89
C LEU A 102 10.36 -2.91 16.12
N TYR A 103 9.45 -3.78 16.55
CA TYR A 103 8.68 -3.56 17.78
C TYR A 103 9.61 -3.58 18.99
N LYS A 104 10.51 -4.58 19.05
CA LYS A 104 11.53 -4.65 20.10
C LYS A 104 12.40 -3.39 20.15
N LEU A 105 12.84 -2.87 19.00
CA LEU A 105 13.63 -1.64 18.93
C LEU A 105 12.87 -0.41 19.45
N ALA A 106 11.58 -0.29 19.12
CA ALA A 106 10.75 0.82 19.59
C ALA A 106 10.56 0.82 21.12
N CYS A 107 10.32 -0.37 21.71
CA CYS A 107 10.18 -0.51 23.16
C CYS A 107 11.45 -0.15 23.93
N LEU A 108 12.64 -0.34 23.34
CA LEU A 108 13.92 0.02 23.98
C LEU A 108 14.22 1.53 23.94
N GLN A 109 13.46 2.31 23.16
CA GLN A 109 13.61 3.76 23.04
C GLN A 109 12.51 4.55 23.76
N SER A 110 11.67 3.86 24.53
CA SER A 110 10.56 4.41 25.32
C SER A 110 10.95 4.52 26.79
#